data_AF-A0AAD1SAU4-F1
#
_entry.id   AF-A0AAD1SAU4-F1
#
_cell.length_a   1.000
_cell.length_b   1.000
_cell.length_c   1.000
_cell.angle_alpha   90.00
_cell.angle_beta   90.00
_cell.angle_gamma   90.00
#
_symmetry.space_group_name_H-M   'P 1'
#
loop_
_entity.id
_entity.type
_entity.pdbx_description
1 polymer ?
#
loop_
_entity_poly.entity_id
_entity_poly.type
_entity_poly.pdbx_seq_one_letter_code
_entity_poly.pdbx_strand_id
1 'polypeptide(L)'
;MQKSEFYFLNGGVKYSRTKKWRHRGVVRDTIFALSSGYGKCGVSVIRTSGPASGEALKLLTGWPELPTPRKVILAPISCPNSGELLDRGLVVWFSGPRSFTGEDCCEYHVHGGPAVVRGVLHALGDQHMLRQAEPGEFTKRAFQNGKLDLTEVEGLGDLIHADTELQRRQALRQMSGELGNVYQQWSHRLVTVKG
;
A
#
# COMPACT_ATOMS: atom_id res chain seq x y z
N MET A 1 -36.51 -3.85 23.12
CA MET A 1 -37.44 -4.82 23.74
C MET A 1 -38.11 -5.61 22.62
N GLN A 2 -37.55 -6.78 22.29
CA GLN A 2 -38.24 -7.87 21.60
C GLN A 2 -37.44 -9.14 21.90
N LYS A 3 -38.09 -10.06 22.62
CA LYS A 3 -37.56 -11.34 23.12
C LYS A 3 -37.92 -12.46 22.15
N SER A 4 -37.04 -13.44 22.02
CA SER A 4 -37.33 -14.87 21.81
C SER A 4 -36.01 -15.59 21.51
N GLU A 5 -35.66 -16.78 21.98
CA GLU A 5 -36.11 -17.68 23.04
C GLU A 5 -35.04 -18.79 23.04
N PHE A 6 -34.54 -19.20 24.20
CA PHE A 6 -33.62 -20.34 24.33
C PHE A 6 -34.45 -21.60 24.56
N TYR A 7 -34.36 -22.58 23.66
CA TYR A 7 -34.81 -23.94 23.91
C TYR A 7 -33.60 -24.87 24.01
N PHE A 8 -33.45 -25.50 25.18
CA PHE A 8 -32.58 -26.65 25.37
C PHE A 8 -33.39 -27.92 25.13
N LEU A 9 -32.99 -28.71 24.13
CA LEU A 9 -33.39 -30.11 24.01
C LEU A 9 -32.14 -30.99 23.88
N ASN A 10 -32.15 -32.06 24.66
CA ASN A 10 -31.09 -33.05 24.83
C ASN A 10 -30.61 -33.66 23.50
N GLY A 11 -29.29 -33.71 23.31
CA GLY A 11 -28.66 -34.66 22.38
C GLY A 11 -27.64 -34.06 21.39
N GLY A 12 -26.38 -33.97 21.81
CA GLY A 12 -25.22 -33.92 20.91
C GLY A 12 -24.72 -32.53 20.53
N VAL A 13 -23.52 -32.18 21.00
CA VAL A 13 -22.75 -31.03 20.50
C VAL A 13 -22.29 -31.36 19.07
N LYS A 14 -22.98 -30.81 18.06
CA LYS A 14 -22.47 -30.77 16.68
C LYS A 14 -21.59 -29.55 16.51
N TYR A 15 -20.27 -29.76 16.52
CA TYR A 15 -19.29 -28.73 16.17
C TYR A 15 -19.31 -28.51 14.65
N SER A 16 -20.04 -27.48 14.20
CA SER A 16 -20.02 -27.04 12.80
C SER A 16 -18.70 -26.32 12.50
N ARG A 17 -17.65 -27.07 12.15
CA ARG A 17 -16.45 -26.55 11.47
C ARG A 17 -16.84 -26.11 10.05
N THR A 18 -17.06 -24.80 9.84
CA THR A 18 -16.84 -24.04 8.59
C THR A 18 -17.44 -22.63 8.69
N LYS A 19 -16.92 -21.78 9.59
CA LYS A 19 -17.04 -20.33 9.39
C LYS A 19 -15.90 -19.88 8.48
N LYS A 20 -16.14 -19.97 7.16
CA LYS A 20 -15.34 -19.28 6.16
C LYS A 20 -15.54 -17.78 6.41
N TRP A 21 -14.54 -17.12 7.00
CA TRP A 21 -14.54 -15.67 7.13
C TRP A 21 -14.45 -15.07 5.73
N ARG A 22 -15.61 -14.77 5.12
CA ARG A 22 -15.64 -13.83 4.00
C ARG A 22 -15.47 -12.45 4.63
N HIS A 23 -14.27 -11.89 4.56
CA HIS A 23 -14.10 -10.46 4.77
C HIS A 23 -15.07 -9.75 3.82
N ARG A 24 -16.15 -9.17 4.36
CA ARG A 24 -16.89 -8.13 3.65
C ARG A 24 -15.85 -7.07 3.31
N GLY A 25 -15.65 -6.78 2.03
CA GLY A 25 -14.69 -5.78 1.58
C GLY A 25 -14.99 -4.47 2.30
N VAL A 26 -14.14 -4.11 3.25
CA VAL A 26 -14.11 -2.74 3.76
C VAL A 26 -13.70 -1.91 2.56
N VAL A 27 -14.60 -1.07 2.04
CA VAL A 27 -14.24 -0.07 1.04
C VAL A 27 -13.24 0.85 1.74
N ARG A 28 -11.95 0.62 1.47
CA ARG A 28 -10.89 1.45 2.03
C ARG A 28 -10.83 2.75 1.25
N ASP A 29 -10.55 3.82 1.97
CA ASP A 29 -10.20 5.12 1.41
C ASP A 29 -8.92 5.03 0.55
N THR A 30 -8.73 6.02 -0.31
CA THR A 30 -7.51 6.15 -1.12
C THR A 30 -6.57 7.16 -0.51
N ILE A 31 -5.33 6.76 -0.29
CA ILE A 31 -4.30 7.58 0.34
C ILE A 31 -3.30 8.10 -0.67
N PHE A 32 -2.68 9.24 -0.38
CA PHE A 32 -1.55 9.75 -1.13
C PHE A 32 -0.47 10.37 -0.24
N ALA A 33 0.79 10.30 -0.68
CA ALA A 33 1.90 11.03 -0.05
C ALA A 33 3.12 11.14 -0.98
N LEU A 34 4.02 12.05 -0.64
CA LEU A 34 5.40 11.99 -1.11
C LEU A 34 6.05 10.72 -0.55
N SER A 35 6.56 9.86 -1.44
CA SER A 35 7.21 8.57 -1.14
C SER A 35 8.73 8.61 -1.29
N SER A 36 9.29 9.71 -1.81
CA SER A 36 10.73 9.98 -1.81
C SER A 36 11.13 10.85 -0.62
N GLY A 37 12.44 10.99 -0.39
CA GLY A 37 12.97 11.96 0.58
C GLY A 37 12.54 13.40 0.26
N TYR A 38 12.47 14.24 1.30
CA TYR A 38 12.15 15.65 1.18
C TYR A 38 13.38 16.47 0.78
N GLY A 39 13.17 17.53 0.00
CA GLY A 39 14.24 18.46 -0.41
C GLY A 39 14.30 18.65 -1.93
N LYS A 40 15.25 19.47 -2.39
CA LYS A 40 15.51 19.65 -3.82
C LYS A 40 16.23 18.42 -4.36
N CYS A 41 15.66 17.78 -5.37
CA CYS A 41 16.27 16.64 -6.06
C CYS A 41 15.86 16.59 -7.54
N GLY A 42 16.49 15.71 -8.32
CA GLY A 42 16.13 15.53 -9.73
C GLY A 42 14.71 14.97 -9.90
N VAL A 43 14.35 13.96 -9.10
CA VAL A 43 13.05 13.28 -9.17
C VAL A 43 12.49 13.07 -7.76
N SER A 44 11.22 13.39 -7.58
CA SER A 44 10.39 13.05 -6.44
C SER A 44 9.31 12.07 -6.85
N VAL A 45 9.00 11.11 -5.98
CA VAL A 45 7.95 10.12 -6.24
C VAL A 45 6.77 10.42 -5.32
N ILE A 46 5.61 10.71 -5.89
CA ILE A 46 4.33 10.80 -5.17
C ILE A 46 3.56 9.53 -5.47
N ARG A 47 2.97 8.91 -4.44
CA ARG A 47 2.24 7.65 -4.58
C ARG A 47 0.80 7.82 -4.13
N THR A 48 -0.14 7.19 -4.83
CA THR A 48 -1.50 6.94 -4.36
C THR A 48 -1.71 5.42 -4.15
N SER A 49 -2.55 5.04 -3.19
CA SER A 49 -2.97 3.64 -2.97
C SER A 49 -4.43 3.57 -2.51
N GLY A 50 -5.24 2.76 -3.19
CA GLY A 50 -6.65 2.55 -2.86
C GLY A 50 -7.54 2.52 -4.11
N PRO A 51 -8.86 2.30 -3.95
CA PRO A 51 -9.79 2.11 -5.06
C PRO A 51 -9.91 3.31 -6.02
N ALA A 52 -9.60 4.52 -5.58
CA ALA A 52 -9.64 5.74 -6.39
C ALA A 52 -8.30 6.10 -7.04
N SER A 53 -7.23 5.30 -6.85
CA SER A 53 -5.91 5.59 -7.41
C SER A 53 -5.94 5.73 -8.94
N GLY A 54 -6.65 4.84 -9.63
CA GLY A 54 -6.77 4.89 -11.08
C GLY A 54 -7.54 6.12 -11.56
N GLU A 55 -8.61 6.49 -10.85
CA GLU A 55 -9.37 7.70 -11.18
C GLU A 55 -8.55 8.97 -10.96
N ALA A 56 -7.79 9.04 -9.86
CA ALA A 56 -6.85 10.14 -9.62
C ALA A 56 -5.79 10.26 -10.73
N LEU A 57 -5.28 9.14 -11.25
CA LEU A 57 -4.35 9.17 -12.39
C LEU A 57 -5.00 9.78 -13.62
N LYS A 58 -6.20 9.30 -14.00
CA LYS A 58 -6.94 9.83 -15.16
C LYS A 58 -7.24 11.32 -15.02
N LEU A 59 -7.65 11.77 -13.84
CA LEU A 59 -7.95 13.18 -13.57
C LEU A 59 -6.72 14.07 -13.76
N LEU A 60 -5.57 13.67 -13.19
CA LEU A 60 -4.35 14.47 -13.25
C LEU A 60 -3.70 14.45 -14.66
N THR A 61 -3.89 13.39 -15.44
CA THR A 61 -3.30 13.29 -16.80
C THR A 61 -4.27 13.68 -17.92
N GLY A 62 -5.57 13.83 -17.62
CA GLY A 62 -6.63 14.01 -18.61
C GLY A 62 -6.86 12.78 -19.51
N TRP A 63 -6.42 11.59 -19.08
CA TRP A 63 -6.56 10.38 -19.89
C TRP A 63 -7.95 9.75 -19.75
N PRO A 64 -8.55 9.25 -20.85
CA PRO A 64 -9.86 8.61 -20.81
C PRO A 64 -9.80 7.23 -20.13
N GLU A 65 -8.67 6.53 -20.26
CA GLU A 65 -8.47 5.17 -19.79
C GLU A 65 -7.14 5.02 -19.05
N LEU A 66 -7.05 3.97 -18.24
CA LEU A 66 -5.83 3.63 -17.54
C LEU A 66 -4.80 3.02 -18.50
N PRO A 67 -3.51 3.37 -18.35
CA PRO A 67 -2.47 2.76 -19.17
C PRO A 67 -2.30 1.28 -18.83
N THR A 68 -1.54 0.56 -19.66
CA THR A 68 -1.12 -0.81 -19.31
C THR A 68 -0.39 -0.79 -17.96
N PRO A 69 -0.79 -1.62 -16.98
CA PRO A 69 -0.10 -1.70 -15.70
C PRO A 69 1.41 -1.99 -15.87
N ARG A 70 2.24 -1.41 -15.00
CA ARG A 70 3.71 -1.58 -14.95
C ARG A 70 4.45 -1.13 -16.20
N LYS A 71 3.84 -0.24 -17.00
CA LYS A 71 4.55 0.55 -18.00
C LYS A 71 4.79 1.96 -17.49
N VAL A 72 5.99 2.46 -17.73
CA VAL A 72 6.37 3.84 -17.44
C VAL A 72 6.00 4.70 -18.64
N ILE A 73 5.26 5.78 -18.42
CA ILE A 73 4.78 6.65 -19.49
C ILE A 73 5.10 8.10 -19.12
N LEU A 74 5.64 8.86 -20.07
CA LEU A 74 5.78 10.30 -19.93
C LEU A 74 4.41 10.97 -20.11
N ALA A 75 3.98 11.75 -19.13
CA ALA A 75 2.66 12.37 -19.12
C ALA A 75 2.72 13.83 -18.65
N PRO A 76 1.87 14.72 -19.20
CA PRO A 76 1.54 15.96 -18.52
C PRO A 76 0.74 15.63 -17.25
N ILE A 77 1.08 16.29 -16.14
CA ILE A 77 0.37 16.20 -14.87
C ILE A 77 -0.18 17.60 -14.59
N SER A 78 -1.50 17.72 -14.52
CA SER A 78 -2.19 19.01 -14.43
C SER A 78 -3.19 19.02 -13.27
N CYS A 79 -3.50 20.21 -12.76
CA CYS A 79 -4.55 20.38 -11.77
C CYS A 79 -5.92 20.15 -12.43
N PRO A 80 -6.75 19.19 -11.96
CA PRO A 80 -8.03 18.88 -12.61
C PRO A 80 -9.01 20.06 -12.67
N ASN A 81 -8.97 20.94 -11.67
CA ASN A 81 -9.92 22.03 -11.54
C ASN A 81 -9.57 23.26 -12.40
N SER A 82 -8.27 23.55 -12.56
CA SER A 82 -7.80 24.74 -13.31
C SER A 82 -7.24 24.40 -14.70
N GLY A 83 -6.87 23.15 -14.96
CA GLY A 83 -6.13 22.75 -16.16
C GLY A 83 -4.67 23.20 -16.18
N GLU A 84 -4.17 23.81 -15.09
CA GLU A 84 -2.78 24.26 -14.97
C GLU A 84 -1.82 23.07 -15.03
N LEU A 85 -0.80 23.14 -15.89
CA LEU A 85 0.26 22.16 -15.96
C LEU A 85 1.16 22.28 -14.72
N LEU A 86 1.18 21.22 -13.90
CA LEU A 86 2.00 21.14 -12.69
C LEU A 86 3.41 20.61 -13.01
N ASP A 87 3.49 19.60 -13.88
CA ASP A 87 4.76 19.04 -14.36
C ASP A 87 4.58 18.21 -15.65
N ARG A 88 5.71 17.88 -16.29
CA ARG A 88 5.82 16.78 -17.25
C ARG A 88 6.72 15.71 -16.64
N GLY A 89 6.10 14.67 -16.09
CA GLY A 89 6.78 13.61 -15.35
C GLY A 89 6.47 12.22 -15.88
N LEU A 90 7.07 11.20 -15.28
CA LEU A 90 6.75 9.81 -15.58
C LEU A 90 5.63 9.34 -14.65
N VAL A 91 4.69 8.56 -15.17
CA VAL A 91 3.63 7.92 -14.37
C VAL A 91 3.69 6.41 -14.53
N VAL A 92 3.36 5.70 -13.46
CA VAL A 92 3.27 4.24 -13.45
C VAL A 92 1.97 3.82 -12.77
N TRP A 93 1.18 3.01 -13.47
CA TRP A 93 -0.03 2.38 -12.94
C TRP A 93 0.26 0.97 -12.44
N PHE A 94 -0.23 0.63 -11.25
CA PHE A 94 -0.19 -0.72 -10.70
C PHE A 94 -1.62 -1.16 -10.35
N SER A 95 -2.15 -2.11 -11.11
CA SER A 95 -3.39 -2.80 -10.74
C SER A 95 -3.15 -3.73 -9.55
N GLY A 96 -3.97 -3.64 -8.51
CA GLY A 96 -4.01 -4.63 -7.43
C GLY A 96 -4.30 -6.04 -7.97
N PRO A 97 -3.81 -7.11 -7.32
CA PRO A 97 -2.97 -7.16 -6.12
C PRO A 97 -1.46 -7.04 -6.41
N ARG A 98 -1.09 -6.69 -7.65
CA ARG A 98 0.31 -6.62 -8.11
C ARG A 98 0.86 -5.21 -7.92
N SER A 99 0.82 -4.72 -6.70
CA SER A 99 1.38 -3.44 -6.26
C SER A 99 2.10 -3.62 -4.90
N PHE A 100 2.72 -2.54 -4.39
CA PHE A 100 3.37 -2.54 -3.07
C PHE A 100 2.38 -2.83 -1.94
N THR A 101 1.26 -2.11 -1.89
CA THR A 101 0.24 -2.30 -0.85
C THR A 101 -0.67 -3.49 -1.13
N GLY A 102 -0.68 -4.02 -2.35
CA GLY A 102 -1.67 -5.01 -2.78
C GLY A 102 -3.01 -4.40 -3.22
N GLU A 103 -3.13 -3.07 -3.20
CA GLU A 103 -4.28 -2.31 -3.72
C GLU A 103 -3.97 -1.77 -5.13
N ASP A 104 -4.92 -1.12 -5.76
CA ASP A 104 -4.60 -0.26 -6.90
C ASP A 104 -3.67 0.87 -6.44
N CYS A 105 -2.61 1.15 -7.20
CA CYS A 105 -1.64 2.20 -6.88
C CYS A 105 -1.19 2.96 -8.12
N CYS A 106 -0.87 4.24 -7.95
CA CYS A 106 -0.20 5.06 -8.96
C CYS A 106 1.07 5.65 -8.38
N GLU A 107 2.09 5.80 -9.21
CA GLU A 107 3.26 6.61 -8.90
C GLU A 107 3.42 7.73 -9.93
N TYR A 108 3.66 8.93 -9.42
CA TYR A 108 3.98 10.13 -10.18
C TYR A 108 5.43 10.49 -9.88
N HIS A 109 6.28 10.36 -10.88
CA HIS A 109 7.71 10.66 -10.85
C HIS A 109 7.89 12.05 -11.45
N VAL A 110 7.89 13.05 -10.57
CA VAL A 110 7.89 14.47 -10.91
C VAL A 110 9.23 15.09 -10.59
N HIS A 111 9.54 16.26 -11.16
CA HIS A 111 10.72 17.00 -10.77
C HIS A 111 10.68 17.34 -9.28
N GLY A 112 11.81 17.19 -8.59
CA GLY A 112 11.93 17.39 -7.13
C GLY A 112 11.95 18.84 -6.68
N GLY A 113 11.31 19.74 -7.43
CA GLY A 113 11.11 21.13 -7.02
C GLY A 113 10.02 21.21 -5.95
N PRO A 114 10.23 21.89 -4.80
CA PRO A 114 9.20 21.98 -3.75
C PRO A 114 7.86 22.55 -4.21
N ALA A 115 7.86 23.45 -5.21
CA ALA A 115 6.64 23.99 -5.81
C ALA A 115 5.86 22.92 -6.60
N VAL A 116 6.56 22.12 -7.41
CA VAL A 116 5.97 21.01 -8.20
C VAL A 116 5.35 19.97 -7.27
N VAL A 117 6.12 19.51 -6.28
CA VAL A 117 5.64 18.51 -5.31
C VAL A 117 4.41 19.01 -4.57
N ARG A 118 4.42 20.25 -4.07
CA ARG A 118 3.25 20.84 -3.39
C ARG A 118 2.05 20.98 -4.33
N GLY A 119 2.26 21.40 -5.57
CA GLY A 119 1.19 21.54 -6.57
C GLY A 119 0.49 20.20 -6.82
N VAL A 120 1.24 19.12 -7.01
CA VAL A 120 0.68 17.78 -7.23
C VAL A 120 -0.03 17.25 -5.97
N LEU A 121 0.56 17.43 -4.78
CA LEU A 121 -0.09 17.04 -3.52
C LEU A 121 -1.37 17.83 -3.25
N HIS A 122 -1.41 19.12 -3.59
CA HIS A 122 -2.62 19.95 -3.49
C HIS A 122 -3.71 19.46 -4.46
N ALA A 123 -3.35 19.25 -5.73
CA ALA A 123 -4.30 18.75 -6.73
C ALA A 123 -4.90 17.39 -6.35
N LEU A 124 -4.13 16.51 -5.70
CA LEU A 124 -4.62 15.26 -5.13
C LEU A 124 -5.51 15.48 -3.89
N GLY A 125 -5.12 16.43 -3.02
CA GLY A 125 -5.86 16.77 -1.80
C GLY A 125 -7.22 17.43 -2.05
N ASP A 126 -7.38 18.10 -3.20
CA ASP A 126 -8.66 18.69 -3.62
C ASP A 126 -9.69 17.62 -4.07
N GLN A 127 -9.26 16.37 -4.26
CA GLN A 127 -10.15 15.28 -4.66
C GLN A 127 -10.83 14.66 -3.43
N HIS A 128 -12.15 14.80 -3.34
CA HIS A 128 -13.00 14.32 -2.23
C HIS A 128 -12.82 12.85 -1.81
N MET A 129 -12.32 12.01 -2.72
CA MET A 129 -12.14 10.57 -2.54
C MET A 129 -10.71 10.18 -2.11
N LEU A 130 -9.83 11.16 -1.96
CA LEU A 130 -8.44 11.00 -1.54
C LEU A 130 -8.20 11.67 -0.19
N ARG A 131 -7.23 11.14 0.57
CA ARG A 131 -6.67 11.82 1.74
C ARG A 131 -5.17 11.61 1.85
N GLN A 132 -4.50 12.44 2.66
CA GLN A 132 -3.10 12.19 2.96
C GLN A 132 -2.93 10.88 3.74
N ALA A 133 -1.85 10.16 3.43
CA ALA A 133 -1.45 8.97 4.17
C ALA A 133 -0.90 9.33 5.55
N GLU A 134 -1.18 8.49 6.54
CA GLU A 134 -0.48 8.52 7.83
C GLU A 134 0.96 8.01 7.69
N PRO A 135 1.88 8.35 8.62
CA PRO A 135 3.22 7.79 8.65
C PRO A 135 3.20 6.25 8.63
N GLY A 136 3.93 5.65 7.68
CA GLY A 136 4.02 4.19 7.51
C GLY A 136 2.76 3.51 6.96
N GLU A 137 1.71 4.25 6.58
CA GLU A 137 0.42 3.67 6.22
C GLU A 137 0.49 2.75 5.00
N PHE A 138 1.29 3.08 3.98
CA PHE A 138 1.50 2.20 2.82
C PHE A 138 2.05 0.83 3.24
N THR A 139 3.06 0.80 4.12
CA THR A 139 3.67 -0.43 4.63
C THR A 139 2.68 -1.19 5.52
N LYS A 140 1.91 -0.49 6.36
CA LYS A 140 0.83 -1.08 7.16
C LYS A 140 -0.23 -1.77 6.27
N ARG A 141 -0.62 -1.14 5.16
CA ARG A 141 -1.56 -1.75 4.19
C ARG A 141 -0.95 -2.94 3.46
N ALA A 142 0.33 -2.86 3.08
CA ALA A 142 1.07 -3.98 2.51
C ALA A 142 1.05 -5.20 3.44
N PHE A 143 1.35 -5.00 4.72
CA PHE A 143 1.26 -6.04 5.75
C PHE A 143 -0.16 -6.61 5.88
N GLN A 144 -1.18 -5.75 6.00
CA GLN A 144 -2.58 -6.17 6.12
C GLN A 144 -3.08 -6.95 4.89
N ASN A 145 -2.52 -6.70 3.72
CA ASN A 145 -2.86 -7.37 2.47
C ASN A 145 -1.95 -8.57 2.17
N GLY A 146 -1.12 -8.99 3.15
CA GLY A 146 -0.23 -10.16 3.02
C GLY A 146 0.87 -9.98 1.97
N LYS A 147 1.24 -8.73 1.67
CA LYS A 147 2.35 -8.39 0.77
C LYS A 147 3.69 -8.45 1.47
N LEU A 148 3.69 -8.24 2.78
CA LEU A 148 4.84 -8.30 3.68
C LEU A 148 4.41 -9.02 4.97
N ASP A 149 5.31 -9.76 5.60
CA ASP A 149 5.19 -10.20 6.99
C ASP A 149 5.83 -9.19 7.96
N LEU A 150 5.71 -9.42 9.28
CA LEU A 150 6.27 -8.50 10.28
C LEU A 150 7.79 -8.37 10.20
N THR A 151 8.50 -9.48 9.92
CA THR A 151 9.95 -9.46 9.80
C THR A 151 10.38 -8.66 8.57
N GLU A 152 9.65 -8.77 7.46
CA GLU A 152 9.90 -8.00 6.24
C GLU A 152 9.60 -6.51 6.43
N VAL A 153 8.57 -6.15 7.20
CA VAL A 153 8.26 -4.75 7.57
C VAL A 153 9.37 -4.13 8.40
N GLU A 154 9.87 -4.85 9.40
CA GLU A 154 11.01 -4.40 10.22
C GLU A 154 12.28 -4.26 9.37
N GLY A 155 12.58 -5.25 8.53
CA GLY A 155 13.73 -5.21 7.62
C GLY A 155 13.67 -4.05 6.62
N LEU A 156 12.48 -3.70 6.12
CA LEU A 156 12.29 -2.50 5.31
C LEU A 156 12.59 -1.22 6.09
N GLY A 157 12.13 -1.14 7.35
CA GLY A 157 12.44 -0.02 8.24
C GLY A 157 13.95 0.14 8.45
N ASP A 158 14.63 -0.95 8.78
CA ASP A 158 16.09 -0.98 8.98
C ASP A 158 16.84 -0.60 7.69
N LEU A 159 16.35 -1.03 6.53
CA LEU A 159 16.98 -0.71 5.25
C LEU A 159 16.91 0.79 4.93
N ILE A 160 15.79 1.43 5.24
CA ILE A 160 15.60 2.88 5.04
C ILE A 160 16.54 3.69 5.96
N HIS A 161 16.82 3.21 7.17
CA HIS A 161 17.64 3.91 8.17
C HIS A 161 19.11 3.44 8.22
N ALA A 162 19.55 2.60 7.28
CA ALA A 162 20.90 2.05 7.30
C ALA A 162 21.95 3.12 6.92
N ASP A 163 22.88 3.41 7.85
CA ASP A 163 24.02 4.31 7.62
C ASP A 163 25.30 3.57 7.17
N THR A 164 25.37 2.26 7.42
CA THR A 164 26.53 1.43 7.10
C THR A 164 26.20 0.29 6.15
N GLU A 165 27.19 -0.14 5.38
CA GLU A 165 27.08 -1.28 4.48
C GLU A 165 26.67 -2.58 5.21
N LEU A 166 27.12 -2.76 6.45
CA LEU A 166 26.75 -3.92 7.26
C LEU A 166 25.27 -3.88 7.65
N GLN A 167 24.76 -2.72 8.12
CA GLN A 167 23.33 -2.53 8.43
C GLN A 167 22.47 -2.78 7.19
N ARG A 168 22.85 -2.21 6.03
CA ARG A 168 22.15 -2.43 4.75
C ARG A 168 22.06 -3.91 4.38
N ARG A 169 23.16 -4.66 4.50
CA ARG A 169 23.21 -6.10 4.20
C ARG A 169 22.35 -6.92 5.16
N GLN A 170 22.36 -6.58 6.44
CA GLN A 170 21.52 -7.24 7.44
C GLN A 170 20.03 -6.99 7.17
N ALA A 171 19.66 -5.73 6.96
CA ALA A 171 18.28 -5.33 6.68
C ALA A 171 17.72 -6.03 5.42
N LEU A 172 18.53 -6.17 4.36
CA LEU A 172 18.13 -6.91 3.16
C LEU A 172 17.85 -8.40 3.41
N ARG A 173 18.64 -9.07 4.25
CA ARG A 173 18.41 -10.49 4.63
C ARG A 173 17.13 -10.65 5.43
N GLN A 174 16.84 -9.69 6.30
CA GLN A 174 15.59 -9.68 7.04
C GLN A 174 14.39 -9.43 6.11
N MET A 175 14.51 -8.46 5.20
CA MET A 175 13.47 -8.12 4.22
C MET A 175 13.23 -9.22 3.17
N SER A 176 14.21 -10.09 2.90
CA SER A 176 14.03 -11.24 1.99
C SER A 176 13.31 -12.43 2.63
N GLY A 177 12.90 -12.32 3.89
CA GLY A 177 12.19 -13.37 4.63
C GLY A 177 13.11 -14.50 5.12
N GLU A 178 14.44 -14.35 5.07
CA GLU A 178 15.37 -15.38 5.59
C GLU A 178 15.13 -15.65 7.08
N LEU A 179 14.89 -14.60 7.87
CA LEU A 179 14.55 -14.73 9.29
C LEU A 179 13.14 -15.33 9.51
N GLY A 180 12.15 -14.92 8.72
CA GLY A 180 10.80 -15.50 8.76
C GLY A 180 10.81 -17.02 8.55
N ASN A 181 11.61 -17.50 7.59
CA ASN A 181 11.78 -18.93 7.33
C ASN A 181 12.38 -19.68 8.52
N VAL A 182 13.37 -19.12 9.21
CA VAL A 182 13.98 -19.72 10.41
C VAL A 182 12.95 -19.82 11.55
N TYR A 183 12.19 -18.74 11.80
CA TYR A 183 11.15 -18.74 12.84
C TYR A 183 10.05 -19.76 12.56
N GLN A 184 9.61 -19.88 11.30
CA GLN A 184 8.61 -20.89 10.90
C GLN A 184 9.12 -22.31 11.14
N GLN A 185 10.39 -22.60 10.82
CA GLN A 185 10.99 -23.91 11.10
C GLN A 185 11.03 -24.22 12.60
N TRP A 186 11.39 -23.24 13.44
CA TRP A 186 11.39 -23.42 14.89
C TRP A 186 9.98 -23.61 15.45
N SER A 187 9.01 -22.80 15.02
CA SER A 187 7.60 -22.92 15.40
C SER A 187 7.05 -24.30 15.04
N HIS A 188 7.29 -24.74 13.79
CA HIS A 188 6.89 -26.07 13.34
C HIS A 188 7.47 -27.16 14.25
N ARG A 189 8.78 -27.14 14.53
CA ARG A 189 9.42 -28.12 15.42
C ARG A 189 8.82 -28.14 16.82
N LEU A 190 8.57 -26.97 17.42
CA LEU A 190 7.98 -26.88 18.75
C LEU A 190 6.53 -27.38 18.80
N VAL A 191 5.77 -27.16 17.73
CA VAL A 191 4.39 -27.68 17.60
C VAL A 191 4.40 -29.19 17.36
N THR A 192 5.39 -29.72 16.63
CA THR A 192 5.45 -31.16 16.31
C THR A 192 5.91 -32.01 17.50
N VAL A 193 6.70 -31.45 18.43
CA VAL A 193 7.18 -32.16 19.64
C VAL A 193 6.10 -32.28 20.74
N LYS A 194 4.96 -31.61 20.59
CA LYS A 194 3.79 -31.70 21.50
C LYS A 194 2.69 -32.65 21.02
N GLY A 195 2.93 -33.45 19.99
CA GLY A 195 2.06 -34.55 19.54
C GLY A 195 2.77 -35.89 19.62
#